data_AF-A0A0X3VFN6-F1
#
_entry.id   AF-A0A0X3VFN6-F1
#
_cell.length_a   1.000
_cell.length_b   1.000
_cell.length_c   1.000
_cell.angle_alpha   90.00
_cell.angle_beta   90.00
_cell.angle_gamma   90.00
#
_symmetry.space_group_name_H-M   'P 1'
#
loop_
_entity.id
_entity.type
_entity.pdbx_description
1 polymer ?
#
loop_
_entity_poly.entity_id
_entity_poly.type
_entity_poly.pdbx_seq_one_letter_code
_entity_poly.pdbx_strand_id
1 'polypeptide(L)'
;MADWEKQHIVAAFRFELGKVGAKAVRTRTVEHLAKVNGELAVEVARGIGVPEPSGTQAADKLSSPALSLESLRGDGSIRTRQVAVLVADGVDTAQVTSLREALAAEGAIVEALAPTDGAVTGADGERYAVDRAGTPSARLAGRRARLGCGGPLLRAW
;
A
#
# COMPACT_ATOMS: atom_id res chain seq x y z
N MET A 1 9.58 8.30 -14.38
CA MET A 1 8.52 7.81 -13.48
C MET A 1 7.76 6.68 -14.15
N ALA A 2 7.54 5.61 -13.42
CA ALA A 2 6.69 4.51 -13.85
C ALA A 2 5.22 4.96 -13.94
N ASP A 3 4.42 4.23 -14.70
CA ASP A 3 3.05 4.66 -15.01
C ASP A 3 2.15 4.70 -13.77
N TRP A 4 2.32 3.76 -12.82
CA TRP A 4 1.59 3.78 -11.55
C TRP A 4 1.97 4.99 -10.68
N GLU A 5 3.23 5.45 -10.72
CA GLU A 5 3.64 6.63 -9.96
C GLU A 5 2.98 7.89 -10.53
N LYS A 6 2.88 8.00 -11.87
CA LYS A 6 2.15 9.10 -12.52
C LYS A 6 0.66 9.06 -12.16
N GLN A 7 0.05 7.87 -12.16
CA GLN A 7 -1.35 7.70 -11.75
C GLN A 7 -1.57 8.10 -10.28
N HIS A 8 -0.65 7.76 -9.38
CA HIS A 8 -0.71 8.21 -7.99
C HIS A 8 -0.61 9.73 -7.86
N ILE A 9 0.25 10.39 -8.66
CA ILE A 9 0.32 11.86 -8.70
C ILE A 9 -1.03 12.45 -9.13
N VAL A 10 -1.63 11.95 -10.22
CA VAL A 10 -2.96 12.39 -10.69
C VAL A 10 -4.01 12.20 -9.58
N ALA A 11 -4.04 11.02 -8.95
CA ALA A 11 -4.98 10.70 -7.88
C ALA A 11 -4.79 11.61 -6.66
N ALA A 12 -3.54 11.91 -6.29
CA ALA A 12 -3.22 12.81 -5.18
C ALA A 12 -3.71 14.25 -5.46
N PHE A 13 -3.44 14.79 -6.66
CA PHE A 13 -3.96 16.11 -7.03
C PHE A 13 -5.49 16.14 -7.03
N ARG A 14 -6.14 15.10 -7.57
CA ARG A 14 -7.61 15.00 -7.55
C ARG A 14 -8.16 14.93 -6.12
N PHE A 15 -7.54 14.15 -5.25
CA PHE A 15 -7.94 14.00 -3.85
C PHE A 15 -7.79 15.31 -3.08
N GLU A 16 -6.65 15.99 -3.19
CA GLU A 16 -6.42 17.25 -2.47
C GLU A 16 -7.25 18.41 -3.02
N LEU A 17 -7.29 18.58 -4.35
CA LEU A 17 -8.13 19.63 -4.96
C LEU A 17 -9.62 19.33 -4.82
N GLY A 18 -10.03 18.07 -4.72
CA GLY A 18 -11.41 17.68 -4.45
C GLY A 18 -11.94 18.20 -3.11
N LYS A 19 -11.06 18.45 -2.13
CA LYS A 19 -11.42 19.05 -0.83
C LYS A 19 -11.54 20.58 -0.88
N VAL A 20 -11.04 21.21 -1.94
CA VAL A 20 -11.04 22.68 -2.09
C VAL A 20 -12.41 23.14 -2.60
N GLY A 21 -13.17 23.84 -1.76
CA GLY A 21 -14.51 24.35 -2.13
C GLY A 21 -14.48 25.46 -3.19
N ALA A 22 -13.43 26.28 -3.22
CA ALA A 22 -13.32 27.40 -4.15
C ALA A 22 -12.93 26.92 -5.57
N LYS A 23 -13.89 26.91 -6.49
CA LYS A 23 -13.67 26.49 -7.89
C LYS A 23 -12.54 27.25 -8.59
N ALA A 24 -12.44 28.57 -8.34
CA ALA A 24 -11.38 29.40 -8.92
C ALA A 24 -9.97 28.95 -8.52
N VAL A 25 -9.79 28.42 -7.30
CA VAL A 25 -8.50 27.88 -6.85
C VAL A 25 -8.18 26.62 -7.64
N ARG A 26 -9.12 25.68 -7.76
CA ARG A 26 -8.95 24.43 -8.52
C ARG A 26 -8.58 24.69 -9.98
N THR A 27 -9.29 25.62 -10.64
CA THR A 27 -9.02 26.02 -12.02
C THR A 27 -7.60 26.58 -12.18
N ARG A 28 -7.19 27.53 -11.33
CA ARG A 28 -5.85 28.13 -11.39
C ARG A 28 -4.74 27.10 -11.14
N THR A 29 -4.96 26.14 -10.25
CA THR A 29 -3.98 25.06 -10.02
C THR A 29 -3.83 24.19 -11.27
N VAL A 30 -4.93 23.81 -11.92
CA VAL A 30 -4.90 23.04 -13.18
C VAL A 30 -4.20 23.82 -14.30
N GLU A 31 -4.46 25.13 -14.43
CA GLU A 31 -3.74 26.01 -15.37
C GLU A 31 -2.23 26.05 -15.08
N HIS A 32 -1.84 26.02 -13.79
CA HIS A 32 -0.43 25.92 -13.42
C HIS A 32 0.15 24.56 -13.81
N LEU A 33 -0.57 23.46 -13.55
CA LEU A 33 -0.14 22.11 -13.96
C LEU A 33 0.06 22.03 -15.47
N ALA A 34 -0.75 22.74 -16.27
CA ALA A 34 -0.61 22.77 -17.73
C ALA A 34 0.73 23.36 -18.20
N LYS A 35 1.36 24.22 -17.38
CA LYS A 35 2.72 24.76 -17.64
C LYS A 35 3.82 23.75 -17.33
N VAL A 36 3.53 22.74 -16.51
CA VAL A 36 4.46 21.67 -16.15
C VAL A 36 4.30 20.51 -17.14
N ASN A 37 3.08 20.00 -17.27
CA ASN A 37 2.74 18.90 -18.14
C ASN A 37 1.24 18.94 -18.50
N GLY A 38 0.96 19.00 -19.80
CA GLY A 38 -0.39 19.10 -20.32
C GLY A 38 -1.28 17.88 -20.06
N GLU A 39 -0.73 16.69 -20.26
CA GLU A 39 -1.44 15.43 -20.06
C GLU A 39 -1.84 15.27 -18.57
N LEU A 40 -0.93 15.60 -17.65
CA LEU A 40 -1.21 15.63 -16.21
C LEU A 40 -2.36 16.60 -15.89
N ALA A 41 -2.33 17.81 -16.45
CA ALA A 41 -3.32 18.83 -16.16
C ALA A 41 -4.72 18.44 -16.65
N VAL A 42 -4.81 17.88 -17.87
CA VAL A 42 -6.05 17.33 -18.44
C VAL A 42 -6.59 16.21 -17.55
N GLU A 43 -5.73 15.26 -17.15
CA GLU A 43 -6.15 14.18 -16.27
C GLU A 43 -6.64 14.71 -14.92
N VAL A 44 -5.94 15.66 -14.28
CA VAL A 44 -6.41 16.23 -13.02
C VAL A 44 -7.76 16.94 -13.19
N ALA A 45 -7.95 17.74 -14.26
CA ALA A 45 -9.16 18.51 -14.53
C ALA A 45 -10.42 17.62 -14.60
N ARG A 46 -10.33 16.49 -15.32
CA ARG A 46 -11.42 15.50 -15.47
C ARG A 46 -11.97 14.99 -14.15
N GLY A 47 -11.13 14.91 -13.11
CA GLY A 47 -11.50 14.35 -11.81
C GLY A 47 -12.06 15.35 -10.79
N ILE A 48 -12.03 16.67 -11.06
CA ILE A 48 -12.35 17.70 -10.07
C ILE A 48 -13.38 18.75 -10.54
N GLY A 49 -14.02 18.52 -11.69
CA GLY A 49 -15.11 19.34 -12.19
C GLY A 49 -14.70 20.77 -12.60
N VAL A 50 -13.50 20.90 -13.19
CA VAL A 50 -13.02 22.16 -13.79
C VAL A 50 -12.77 21.94 -15.29
N PRO A 51 -12.81 23.01 -16.12
CA PRO A 51 -12.50 22.90 -17.54
C PRO A 51 -11.09 22.36 -17.77
N GLU A 52 -10.91 21.58 -18.83
CA GLU A 52 -9.58 21.20 -19.29
C GLU A 52 -8.83 22.44 -19.78
N PRO A 53 -7.53 22.58 -19.46
CA PRO A 53 -6.74 23.74 -19.86
C PRO A 53 -6.49 23.73 -21.38
N SER A 54 -6.69 24.87 -22.03
CA SER A 54 -6.40 25.06 -23.46
C SER A 54 -4.94 25.45 -23.68
N GLY A 55 -4.22 24.71 -24.51
CA GLY A 55 -2.86 25.04 -24.92
C GLY A 55 -1.82 24.60 -23.90
N THR A 56 -1.03 23.61 -24.28
CA THR A 56 0.06 23.10 -23.46
C THR A 56 1.36 23.30 -24.22
N GLN A 57 2.23 24.16 -23.70
CA GLN A 57 3.62 24.13 -24.12
C GLN A 57 4.24 22.89 -23.47
N ALA A 58 4.65 21.93 -24.30
CA ALA A 58 5.47 20.85 -23.82
C ALA A 58 6.81 21.46 -23.39
N ALA A 59 7.07 21.55 -22.09
CA ALA A 59 8.41 21.78 -21.60
C ALA A 59 9.32 20.64 -22.09
N ASP A 60 10.61 20.93 -22.23
CA ASP A 60 11.60 19.92 -22.60
C ASP A 60 11.51 18.73 -21.63
N LYS A 61 11.21 17.55 -22.19
CA LYS A 61 11.00 16.32 -21.43
C LYS A 61 12.35 15.72 -21.02
N LEU A 62 13.05 16.38 -20.11
CA LEU A 62 14.18 15.79 -19.41
C LEU A 62 13.65 14.74 -18.43
N SER A 63 14.20 13.53 -18.49
CA SER A 63 13.86 12.45 -17.58
C SER A 63 15.11 11.94 -16.89
N SER A 64 15.01 11.72 -15.58
CA SER A 64 16.05 11.09 -14.78
C SER A 64 15.46 9.88 -14.04
N PRO A 65 16.01 8.67 -14.21
CA PRO A 65 15.59 7.49 -13.45
C PRO A 65 15.68 7.71 -11.93
N ALA A 66 16.63 8.52 -11.46
CA ALA A 66 16.83 8.80 -10.03
C ALA A 66 15.62 9.47 -9.35
N LEU A 67 14.69 10.05 -10.12
CA LEU A 67 13.46 10.68 -9.61
C LEU A 67 12.28 9.68 -9.47
N SER A 68 12.45 8.43 -9.89
CA SER A 68 11.46 7.36 -9.79
C SER A 68 11.73 6.53 -8.54
N LEU A 69 10.75 6.35 -7.65
CA LEU A 69 10.90 5.41 -6.53
C LEU A 69 11.05 3.97 -7.05
N GLU A 70 10.46 3.67 -8.20
CA GLU A 70 10.66 2.41 -8.91
C GLU A 70 12.13 2.10 -9.23
N SER A 71 12.94 3.14 -9.47
CA SER A 71 14.38 2.99 -9.70
C SER A 71 15.18 2.93 -8.39
N LEU A 72 14.53 3.16 -7.24
CA LEU A 72 15.13 3.21 -5.89
C LEU A 72 14.65 2.05 -5.01
N ARG A 73 14.67 0.83 -5.55
CA ARG A 73 14.18 -0.39 -4.86
C ARG A 73 15.03 -0.85 -3.67
N GLY A 74 16.20 -0.25 -3.47
CA GLY A 74 17.15 -0.67 -2.44
C GLY A 74 17.81 -2.01 -2.78
N ASP A 75 18.27 -2.72 -1.75
CA ASP A 75 18.90 -4.04 -1.84
C ASP A 75 17.88 -5.19 -1.93
N GLY A 76 16.57 -4.88 -1.96
CA GLY A 76 15.50 -5.88 -1.93
C GLY A 76 15.31 -6.56 -0.57
N SER A 77 16.00 -6.12 0.48
CA SER A 77 15.94 -6.74 1.80
C SER A 77 14.62 -6.48 2.53
N ILE A 78 14.17 -7.47 3.31
CA ILE A 78 13.03 -7.34 4.23
C ILE A 78 13.45 -7.01 5.67
N ARG A 79 14.75 -6.75 5.91
CA ARG A 79 15.24 -6.36 7.23
C ARG A 79 14.44 -5.20 7.79
N THR A 80 14.08 -5.28 9.08
CA THR A 80 13.24 -4.32 9.82
C THR A 80 11.77 -4.22 9.37
N ARG A 81 11.36 -4.92 8.30
CA ARG A 81 9.95 -4.93 7.88
C ARG A 81 9.12 -5.77 8.84
N GLN A 82 7.97 -5.24 9.21
CA GLN A 82 6.99 -5.97 10.00
C GLN A 82 6.08 -6.80 9.09
N VAL A 83 5.99 -8.10 9.37
CA VAL A 83 5.15 -9.08 8.68
C VAL A 83 4.16 -9.66 9.67
N ALA A 84 2.87 -9.55 9.35
CA ALA A 84 1.84 -10.24 10.12
C ALA A 84 1.52 -11.59 9.50
N VAL A 85 1.56 -12.64 10.32
CA VAL A 85 1.05 -13.97 10.00
C VAL A 85 -0.32 -14.10 10.64
N LEU A 86 -1.35 -14.27 9.82
CA LEU A 86 -2.72 -14.38 10.32
C LEU A 86 -2.99 -15.84 10.70
N VAL A 87 -3.36 -16.07 11.96
CA VAL A 87 -3.62 -17.41 12.51
C VAL A 87 -5.01 -17.48 13.15
N ALA A 88 -5.61 -18.65 13.08
CA ALA A 88 -6.91 -18.96 13.66
C ALA A 88 -6.90 -20.42 14.15
N ASP A 89 -7.96 -20.85 14.82
CA ASP A 89 -8.11 -22.25 15.21
C ASP A 89 -8.11 -23.18 13.98
N GLY A 90 -7.44 -24.31 14.11
CA GLY A 90 -7.20 -25.27 13.03
C GLY A 90 -6.00 -24.93 12.13
N VAL A 91 -5.17 -23.94 12.50
CA VAL A 91 -3.96 -23.60 11.72
C VAL A 91 -2.88 -24.69 11.84
N ASP A 92 -2.11 -24.86 10.77
CA ASP A 92 -0.87 -25.63 10.80
C ASP A 92 0.22 -24.86 11.56
N THR A 93 0.47 -25.26 12.81
CA THR A 93 1.42 -24.62 13.72
C THR A 93 2.88 -24.78 13.25
N ALA A 94 3.20 -25.89 12.60
CA ALA A 94 4.52 -26.15 12.03
C ALA A 94 4.78 -25.22 10.84
N GLN A 95 3.80 -25.03 9.95
CA GLN A 95 3.91 -24.09 8.83
C GLN A 95 4.10 -22.64 9.32
N VAL A 96 3.31 -22.21 10.32
CA VAL A 96 3.43 -20.86 10.89
C VAL A 96 4.80 -20.63 11.52
N THR A 97 5.30 -21.62 12.27
CA THR A 97 6.62 -21.54 12.93
C THR A 97 7.74 -21.48 11.90
N SER A 98 7.71 -22.37 10.90
CA SER A 98 8.70 -22.38 9.81
C SER A 98 8.73 -21.05 9.04
N LEU A 99 7.55 -20.47 8.74
CA LEU A 99 7.45 -19.17 8.08
C LEU A 99 8.05 -18.05 8.94
N ARG A 100 7.74 -18.04 10.24
CA ARG A 100 8.28 -17.06 11.19
C ARG A 100 9.80 -17.11 11.23
N GLU A 101 10.37 -18.30 11.34
CA GLU A 101 11.82 -18.50 11.41
C GLU A 101 12.51 -18.07 10.11
N ALA A 102 11.98 -18.46 8.96
CA ALA A 102 12.55 -18.10 7.66
C ALA A 102 12.59 -16.57 7.46
N LEU A 103 11.49 -15.88 7.80
CA LEU A 103 11.42 -14.42 7.68
C LEU A 103 12.27 -13.71 8.74
N ALA A 104 12.35 -14.24 9.96
CA ALA A 104 13.19 -13.69 11.02
C ALA A 104 14.69 -13.85 10.70
N ALA A 105 15.09 -14.95 10.05
CA ALA A 105 16.46 -15.15 9.57
C ALA A 105 16.90 -14.11 8.53
N GLU A 106 15.96 -13.64 7.72
CA GLU A 106 16.13 -12.50 6.77
C GLU A 106 16.03 -11.12 7.48
N GLY A 107 15.83 -11.09 8.80
CA GLY A 107 15.77 -9.90 9.63
C GLY A 107 14.43 -9.15 9.64
N ALA A 108 13.35 -9.79 9.18
CA ALA A 108 12.00 -9.26 9.35
C ALA A 108 11.51 -9.43 10.80
N ILE A 109 10.61 -8.54 11.22
CA ILE A 109 9.91 -8.62 12.50
C ILE A 109 8.57 -9.31 12.21
N VAL A 110 8.39 -10.52 12.71
CA VAL A 110 7.19 -11.32 12.44
C VAL A 110 6.27 -11.33 13.65
N GLU A 111 4.98 -11.07 13.46
CA GLU A 111 3.94 -11.12 14.49
C GLU A 111 2.81 -12.08 14.06
N ALA A 112 2.42 -13.01 14.92
CA ALA A 112 1.22 -13.84 14.76
C ALA A 112 0.00 -13.09 15.29
N LEU A 113 -0.99 -12.87 14.42
CA LEU A 113 -2.22 -12.16 14.74
C LEU A 113 -3.42 -13.09 14.63
N ALA A 114 -4.27 -13.09 15.65
CA ALA A 114 -5.51 -13.88 15.70
C ALA A 114 -6.73 -13.00 16.01
N PRO A 115 -7.97 -13.52 15.90
CA PRO A 115 -9.16 -12.75 16.26
C PRO A 115 -9.18 -12.26 17.72
N THR A 116 -8.54 -13.00 18.63
CA THR A 116 -8.43 -12.69 20.06
C THR A 116 -6.99 -12.89 20.54
N ASP A 117 -6.63 -12.25 21.66
CA ASP A 117 -5.35 -12.48 22.33
C ASP A 117 -5.25 -13.89 22.94
N GLY A 118 -4.04 -14.29 23.33
CA GLY A 118 -3.78 -15.54 24.03
C GLY A 118 -3.19 -16.61 23.10
N ALA A 119 -3.98 -17.60 22.72
CA ALA A 119 -3.53 -18.68 21.86
C ALA A 119 -4.66 -19.23 20.99
N VAL A 120 -4.31 -19.74 19.82
CA VAL A 120 -5.18 -20.52 18.93
C VAL A 120 -4.88 -22.01 19.09
N THR A 121 -5.85 -22.85 18.78
CA THR A 121 -5.67 -24.32 18.75
C THR A 121 -5.24 -24.74 17.35
N GLY A 122 -4.11 -25.41 17.23
CA GLY A 122 -3.59 -25.95 15.97
C GLY A 122 -4.42 -27.11 15.43
N ALA A 123 -4.20 -27.49 14.18
CA ALA A 123 -4.81 -28.67 13.56
C ALA A 123 -4.43 -29.99 14.26
N ASP A 124 -3.27 -30.01 14.92
CA ASP A 124 -2.75 -31.08 15.77
C ASP A 124 -3.37 -31.08 17.19
N GLY A 125 -4.19 -30.07 17.52
CA GLY A 125 -4.77 -29.87 18.85
C GLY A 125 -3.85 -29.09 19.82
N GLU A 126 -2.61 -28.77 19.41
CA GLU A 126 -1.66 -28.03 20.25
C GLU A 126 -2.00 -26.55 20.34
N ARG A 127 -1.58 -25.88 21.42
CA ARG A 127 -1.85 -24.45 21.61
C ARG A 127 -0.71 -23.63 21.01
N TYR A 128 -1.04 -22.74 20.07
CA TYR A 128 -0.08 -21.81 19.48
C TYR A 128 -0.29 -20.40 20.05
N ALA A 129 0.72 -19.87 20.74
CA ALA A 129 0.69 -18.54 21.32
C ALA A 129 0.64 -17.45 20.23
N VAL A 130 -0.25 -16.48 20.40
CA VAL A 130 -0.38 -15.36 19.47
C VAL A 130 0.25 -14.12 20.08
N ASP A 131 0.87 -13.28 19.24
CA ASP A 131 1.53 -12.07 19.74
C ASP A 131 0.50 -11.02 20.14
N ARG A 132 -0.61 -10.92 19.39
CA ARG A 132 -1.78 -10.09 19.75
C ARG A 132 -3.00 -10.33 18.86
N ALA A 133 -4.14 -9.81 19.30
CA ALA A 133 -5.37 -9.73 18.51
C ALA A 133 -5.21 -8.78 17.30
N GLY A 134 -5.68 -9.24 16.15
CA GLY A 134 -5.86 -8.44 14.94
C GLY A 134 -7.20 -7.71 14.97
N THR A 135 -7.21 -6.41 14.71
CA THR A 135 -8.46 -5.64 14.63
C THR A 135 -9.19 -5.95 13.30
N PRO A 136 -10.52 -6.20 13.29
CA PRO A 136 -11.25 -6.60 12.08
C PRO A 136 -11.15 -5.60 10.90
N SER A 137 -10.89 -4.32 11.19
CA SER A 137 -10.76 -3.24 10.20
C SER A 137 -9.31 -2.85 9.88
N ALA A 138 -8.32 -3.47 10.53
CA ALA A 138 -6.93 -3.12 10.33
C ALA A 138 -6.43 -3.64 8.97
N ARG A 139 -6.51 -2.80 7.93
CA ARG A 139 -5.37 -2.72 7.00
C ARG A 139 -4.19 -2.36 7.88
N LEU A 140 -3.30 -3.32 8.11
CA LEU A 140 -2.20 -3.20 9.05
C LEU A 140 -1.33 -1.98 8.67
N ALA A 141 -1.63 -0.83 9.26
CA ALA A 141 -0.88 0.38 9.05
C ALA A 141 0.56 0.10 9.52
N GLY A 142 1.50 0.12 8.57
CA GLY A 142 2.92 -0.20 8.82
C GLY A 142 3.39 -1.60 8.40
N ARG A 143 2.49 -2.53 8.01
CA ARG A 143 2.90 -3.88 7.57
C ARG A 143 2.76 -4.05 6.07
N ARG A 144 3.82 -4.55 5.43
CA ARG A 144 3.92 -4.67 3.97
C ARG A 144 3.42 -6.00 3.40
N ALA A 145 3.17 -7.01 4.23
CA ALA A 145 2.71 -8.32 3.78
C ALA A 145 1.74 -8.97 4.77
N ARG A 146 0.77 -9.71 4.22
CA ARG A 146 -0.12 -10.64 4.92
C ARG A 146 0.08 -12.02 4.30
N LEU A 147 0.30 -13.02 5.14
CA LEU A 147 0.40 -14.42 4.72
C LEU A 147 -0.68 -15.20 5.48
N GLY A 148 -1.55 -15.87 4.71
CA GLY A 148 -2.54 -16.79 5.26
C GLY A 148 -1.97 -18.20 5.23
N CYS A 149 -1.89 -18.85 6.39
CA CYS A 149 -1.56 -20.26 6.54
C CYS A 149 -2.86 -21.06 6.66
N GLY A 150 -2.96 -22.17 5.93
CA GLY A 150 -4.23 -22.82 5.57
C GLY A 150 -5.11 -23.33 6.74
N GLY A 151 -6.43 -23.29 6.49
CA GLY A 151 -7.55 -23.82 7.28
C GLY A 151 -8.87 -23.59 6.51
N PRO A 152 -9.99 -24.30 6.78
CA PRO A 152 -11.17 -24.36 5.90
C PRO A 152 -12.03 -23.08 5.81
N LEU A 153 -11.58 -21.96 6.36
CA LEU A 153 -12.32 -20.70 6.38
C LEU A 153 -11.52 -19.58 5.71
N LEU A 154 -11.40 -19.65 4.38
CA LEU A 154 -11.03 -18.49 3.54
C LEU A 154 -12.00 -18.37 2.37
N ARG A 155 -13.25 -18.01 2.69
CA ARG A 155 -14.14 -17.22 1.82
C ARG A 155 -14.41 -15.89 2.53
N ALA A 156 -14.24 -14.79 1.78
CA ALA A 156 -14.23 -13.39 2.23
C ALA A 156 -13.02 -13.09 3.15
N TRP A 157 -12.01 -12.31 2.77
CA TRP A 157 -12.01 -10.97 2.18
C TRP A 157 -10.66 -10.65 1.52
#